data_AF-A0A6L9IT09-F1
#
_entry.id   AF-A0A6L9IT09-F1
#
_cell.length_a   1.000
_cell.length_b   1.000
_cell.length_c   1.000
_cell.angle_alpha   90.00
_cell.angle_beta   90.00
_cell.angle_gamma   90.00
#
_symmetry.space_group_name_H-M   'P 1'
#
loop_
_entity.id
_entity.type
_entity.pdbx_description
1 polymer ?
#
loop_
_entity_poly.entity_id
_entity_poly.type
_entity_poly.pdbx_seq_one_letter_code
_entity_poly.pdbx_strand_id
1 'polypeptide(L)'
;MHNGAYWYLEDRVLVSEFTAVVTRKDVLISNHLICQVLAARTTQAPLHIILDVSQRDYLDQDLLRLNADRSMFDGQTIDGWIVTADPQPQAAMKYASATIAQALNTRSESTPSLEVALAFIARWDPSLAPLIELAE
;
A
#
# COMPACT_ATOMS: atom_id res chain seq x y z
N MET A 1 -1.17 -13.87 13.47
CA MET A 1 -0.91 -12.54 12.88
C MET A 1 -0.76 -12.75 11.40
N HIS A 2 -1.75 -12.34 10.60
CA HIS A 2 -1.69 -12.44 9.15
C HIS A 2 -1.31 -11.07 8.61
N ASN A 3 -0.04 -10.91 8.28
CA ASN A 3 0.45 -9.77 7.52
C ASN A 3 1.03 -10.35 6.23
N GLY A 4 0.60 -9.82 5.08
CA GLY A 4 0.93 -10.40 3.79
C GLY A 4 0.79 -9.38 2.67
N ALA A 5 1.47 -9.64 1.56
CA ALA A 5 1.32 -8.88 0.33
C ALA A 5 0.93 -9.83 -0.81
N TYR A 6 -0.06 -9.44 -1.60
CA TYR A 6 -0.55 -10.23 -2.73
C TYR A 6 -1.03 -9.34 -3.86
N TRP A 7 -1.01 -9.88 -5.07
CA TRP A 7 -1.59 -9.23 -6.24
C TRP A 7 -3.10 -9.34 -6.21
N TYR A 8 -3.80 -8.22 -6.05
CA TYR A 8 -5.24 -8.16 -6.30
C TYR A 8 -5.51 -8.18 -7.80
N LEU A 9 -4.70 -7.45 -8.54
CA LEU A 9 -4.62 -7.55 -10.00
C LEU A 9 -3.15 -7.62 -10.38
N GLU A 10 -2.78 -8.70 -11.06
CA GLU A 10 -1.39 -9.00 -11.41
C GLU A 10 -0.70 -7.82 -12.10
N ASP A 11 0.49 -7.45 -11.60
CA ASP A 11 1.32 -6.34 -12.08
C ASP A 11 0.69 -4.93 -12.06
N ARG A 12 -0.52 -4.78 -11.48
CA ARG A 12 -1.31 -3.54 -11.51
C ARG A 12 -1.75 -3.05 -10.13
N VAL A 13 -2.20 -3.95 -9.26
CA VAL A 13 -2.71 -3.61 -7.92
C VAL A 13 -2.14 -4.58 -6.90
N LEU A 14 -1.18 -4.11 -6.11
CA LEU A 14 -0.59 -4.85 -5.00
C LEU A 14 -1.30 -4.45 -3.71
N VAL A 15 -1.80 -5.42 -2.95
CA VAL A 15 -2.39 -5.18 -1.63
C VAL A 15 -1.44 -5.73 -0.59
N SER A 16 -1.10 -4.90 0.40
CA SER A 16 -0.45 -5.33 1.63
C SER A 16 -1.47 -5.25 2.77
N GLU A 17 -1.88 -6.40 3.27
CA GLU A 17 -2.81 -6.53 4.38
C GLU A 17 -2.08 -6.60 5.71
N PHE A 18 -2.63 -5.90 6.69
CA PHE A 18 -2.19 -5.91 8.07
C PHE A 18 -3.39 -6.17 8.99
N THR A 19 -3.25 -7.15 9.89
CA THR A 19 -4.31 -7.54 10.83
C THR A 19 -3.86 -7.42 12.27
N ALA A 20 -4.82 -7.25 13.19
CA ALA A 20 -4.57 -7.14 14.63
C ALA A 20 -3.63 -5.97 15.00
N VAL A 21 -2.47 -6.25 15.61
CA VAL A 21 -1.50 -5.21 15.97
C VAL A 21 -0.53 -4.98 14.83
N VAL A 22 -0.50 -3.77 14.29
CA VAL A 22 0.45 -3.38 13.23
C VAL A 22 1.66 -2.71 13.86
N THR A 23 2.80 -3.38 13.79
CA THR A 23 4.07 -2.90 14.34
C THR A 23 4.97 -2.29 13.25
N ARG A 24 6.02 -1.58 13.67
CA ARG A 24 7.07 -1.12 12.73
C ARG A 24 7.69 -2.29 11.96
N LYS A 25 7.91 -3.44 12.61
CA LYS A 25 8.51 -4.61 11.97
C LYS A 25 7.63 -5.13 10.83
N ASP A 26 6.32 -5.11 11.00
CA ASP A 26 5.37 -5.58 9.98
C ASP A 26 5.42 -4.70 8.73
N VAL A 27 5.45 -3.37 8.93
CA VAL A 27 5.58 -2.42 7.82
C VAL A 27 6.93 -2.58 7.11
N LEU A 28 8.02 -2.84 7.82
CA LEU A 28 9.33 -3.10 7.19
C LEU A 28 9.34 -4.40 6.37
N ILE A 29 8.72 -5.46 6.88
CA ILE A 29 8.58 -6.71 6.14
C ILE A 29 7.74 -6.48 4.88
N SER A 30 6.62 -5.77 5.00
CA SER A 30 5.78 -5.39 3.87
C SER A 30 6.56 -4.55 2.85
N ASN A 31 7.32 -3.56 3.28
CA ASN A 31 8.16 -2.74 2.39
C ASN A 31 9.17 -3.61 1.62
N HIS A 32 9.80 -4.57 2.28
CA HIS A 32 10.72 -5.49 1.61
C HIS A 32 10.02 -6.34 0.55
N LEU A 33 8.82 -6.85 0.86
CA LEU A 33 7.99 -7.59 -0.09
C LEU A 33 7.57 -6.71 -1.27
N ILE A 34 7.18 -5.45 -1.01
CA ILE A 34 6.86 -4.46 -2.05
C ILE A 34 8.08 -4.26 -2.96
N CYS A 35 9.29 -4.06 -2.42
CA CYS A 35 10.51 -3.91 -3.23
C CYS A 35 10.82 -5.15 -4.08
N GLN A 36 10.64 -6.35 -3.52
CA GLN A 36 10.82 -7.60 -4.26
C GLN A 36 9.81 -7.72 -5.41
N VAL A 37 8.56 -7.39 -5.14
CA VAL A 37 7.49 -7.38 -6.14
C VAL A 37 7.81 -6.36 -7.24
N LEU A 38 8.19 -5.13 -6.87
CA LEU A 38 8.59 -4.07 -7.80
C LEU A 38 9.74 -4.51 -8.71
N ALA A 39 10.75 -5.18 -8.16
CA ALA A 39 11.89 -5.69 -8.91
C ALA A 39 11.52 -6.83 -9.88
N ALA A 40 10.47 -7.59 -9.59
CA ALA A 40 10.02 -8.72 -10.40
C ALA A 40 8.99 -8.33 -11.49
N ARG A 41 8.52 -7.07 -11.51
CA ARG A 41 7.49 -6.63 -12.46
C ARG A 41 7.93 -6.79 -13.90
N THR A 42 7.01 -7.25 -14.72
CA THR A 42 7.26 -7.47 -16.15
C THR A 42 6.63 -6.39 -17.02
N THR A 43 5.67 -5.64 -16.49
CA THR A 43 4.94 -4.61 -17.23
C THR A 43 5.36 -3.19 -16.85
N GLN A 44 5.17 -2.26 -17.79
CA GLN A 44 5.32 -0.82 -17.58
C GLN A 44 4.00 -0.13 -17.23
N ALA A 45 2.93 -0.88 -16.97
CA ALA A 45 1.64 -0.29 -16.63
C ALA A 45 1.71 0.42 -15.26
N PRO A 46 0.81 1.39 -14.97
CA PRO A 46 0.73 1.99 -13.65
C PRO A 46 0.51 0.92 -12.58
N LEU A 47 1.29 1.00 -11.50
CA LEU A 47 1.14 0.18 -10.31
C LEU A 47 0.54 0.99 -9.18
N HIS A 48 -0.51 0.44 -8.60
CA HIS A 48 -1.12 0.96 -7.39
C HIS A 48 -0.82 0.01 -6.23
N ILE A 49 -0.52 0.58 -5.06
CA ILE A 49 -0.27 -0.15 -3.84
C ILE A 49 -1.37 0.21 -2.84
N ILE A 50 -2.05 -0.79 -2.29
CA ILE A 50 -3.01 -0.59 -1.22
C ILE A 50 -2.40 -1.12 0.08
N LEU A 51 -2.31 -0.27 1.09
CA LEU A 51 -1.98 -0.65 2.45
C LEU A 51 -3.29 -0.86 3.20
N ASP A 52 -3.75 -2.10 3.27
CA ASP A 52 -4.99 -2.44 3.96
C ASP A 52 -4.73 -2.71 5.42
N VAL A 53 -5.19 -1.77 6.25
CA VAL A 53 -5.10 -1.85 7.71
C VAL A 53 -6.49 -1.88 8.33
N SER A 54 -7.51 -2.26 7.55
CA SER A 54 -8.92 -2.20 7.95
C SER A 54 -9.28 -3.17 9.07
N GLN A 55 -8.59 -4.30 9.14
CA GLN A 55 -8.78 -5.37 10.13
C GLN A 55 -7.79 -5.28 11.30
N ARG A 56 -7.25 -4.09 11.58
CA ARG A 56 -6.36 -3.89 12.72
C ARG A 56 -7.14 -3.59 14.00
N ASP A 57 -6.56 -4.03 15.11
CA ASP A 57 -6.98 -3.66 16.46
C ASP A 57 -6.21 -2.42 16.94
N TYR A 58 -4.92 -2.33 16.60
CA TYR A 58 -4.02 -1.30 17.14
C TYR A 58 -2.87 -0.97 16.19
N LEU A 59 -2.42 0.29 16.21
CA LEU A 59 -1.22 0.77 15.54
C LEU A 59 -0.16 1.12 16.57
N ASP A 60 1.01 0.50 16.44
CA ASP A 60 2.15 0.82 17.28
C ASP A 60 2.60 2.27 17.06
N GLN A 61 2.82 3.02 18.14
CA GLN A 61 3.31 4.40 18.05
C GLN A 61 4.72 4.49 17.47
N ASP A 62 5.50 3.41 17.55
CA ASP A 62 6.83 3.35 16.92
C ASP A 62 6.77 3.44 15.38
N LEU A 63 5.58 3.34 14.77
CA LEU A 63 5.38 3.65 13.35
C LEU A 63 5.70 5.10 13.01
N LEU A 64 5.61 6.04 13.95
CA LEU A 64 6.04 7.43 13.73
C LEU A 64 7.56 7.56 13.55
N ARG A 65 8.32 6.52 13.87
CA ARG A 65 9.78 6.46 13.73
C ARG A 65 10.22 5.77 12.44
N LEU A 66 9.31 5.52 11.49
CA LEU A 66 9.60 4.81 10.23
C LEU A 66 10.53 5.56 9.26
N ASN A 67 10.97 6.77 9.60
CA ASN A 67 11.90 7.59 8.82
C ASN A 67 13.19 6.87 8.35
N ALA A 68 13.56 5.76 8.98
CA ALA A 68 14.88 5.16 8.85
C ALA A 68 15.16 4.48 7.50
N ASP A 69 14.14 4.12 6.71
CA ASP A 69 14.34 3.13 5.65
C ASP A 69 13.86 3.58 4.26
N ARG A 70 13.87 4.89 3.98
CA ARG A 70 13.60 5.41 2.62
C ARG A 70 14.56 4.84 1.58
N SER A 71 15.78 4.50 1.99
CA SER A 71 16.80 3.89 1.14
C SER A 71 16.39 2.54 0.54
N MET A 72 15.42 1.84 1.13
CA MET A 72 14.88 0.60 0.57
C MET A 72 14.21 0.81 -0.79
N PHE A 73 13.72 2.02 -1.04
CA PHE A 73 13.05 2.40 -2.28
C PHE A 73 13.94 3.29 -3.18
N ASP A 74 15.23 3.45 -2.86
CA ASP A 74 16.13 4.31 -3.62
C ASP A 74 16.16 3.92 -5.11
N GLY A 75 15.87 4.89 -5.96
CA GLY A 75 15.82 4.71 -7.42
C GLY A 75 14.56 4.01 -7.94
N GLN A 76 13.60 3.67 -7.07
CA GLN A 76 12.31 3.13 -7.47
C GLN A 76 11.25 4.24 -7.54
N THR A 77 10.43 4.20 -8.59
CA THR A 77 9.27 5.08 -8.75
C THR A 77 8.07 4.26 -9.16
N ILE A 78 6.88 4.64 -8.70
CA ILE A 78 5.63 4.07 -9.20
C ILE A 78 4.73 5.17 -9.76
N ASP A 79 4.22 4.94 -10.97
CA ASP A 79 3.38 5.91 -11.69
C ASP A 79 1.89 5.86 -11.27
N GLY A 80 1.54 5.04 -10.29
CA GLY A 80 0.18 4.91 -9.76
C GLY A 80 -0.04 5.65 -8.43
N TRP A 81 -0.74 5.00 -7.50
CA TRP A 81 -1.13 5.55 -6.21
C TRP A 81 -0.76 4.62 -5.07
N ILE A 82 -0.41 5.18 -3.93
CA ILE A 82 -0.46 4.48 -2.64
C ILE A 82 -1.77 4.85 -1.95
N VAL A 83 -2.61 3.86 -1.65
CA VAL A 83 -3.88 4.10 -0.95
C VAL A 83 -3.87 3.34 0.35
N THR A 84 -4.21 4.00 1.45
CA THR A 84 -4.35 3.35 2.75
C THR A 84 -5.82 3.12 3.06
N ALA A 85 -6.22 1.85 3.15
CA ALA A 85 -7.56 1.48 3.59
C ALA A 85 -7.57 1.42 5.12
N ASP A 86 -8.16 2.43 5.74
CA ASP A 86 -8.20 2.65 7.18
C ASP A 86 -9.57 3.20 7.62
N PRO A 87 -10.43 2.40 8.29
CA PRO A 87 -11.73 2.85 8.78
C PRO A 87 -11.63 3.81 9.97
N GLN A 88 -10.47 3.87 10.64
CA GLN A 88 -10.22 4.72 11.81
C GLN A 88 -8.90 5.48 11.64
N PRO A 89 -8.82 6.49 10.74
CA PRO A 89 -7.56 7.08 10.33
C PRO A 89 -6.71 7.61 11.49
N GLN A 90 -5.53 7.03 11.72
CA GLN A 90 -4.59 7.49 12.75
C GLN A 90 -3.35 8.16 12.14
N ALA A 91 -2.76 9.10 12.90
CA ALA A 91 -1.58 9.84 12.46
C ALA A 91 -0.38 8.93 12.12
N ALA A 92 -0.20 7.85 12.88
CA ALA A 92 0.87 6.88 12.67
C ALA A 92 0.83 6.25 11.27
N MET A 93 -0.33 5.77 10.83
CA MET A 93 -0.45 5.13 9.51
C MET A 93 -0.42 6.15 8.37
N LYS A 94 -1.04 7.32 8.55
CA LYS A 94 -0.92 8.43 7.59
C LYS A 94 0.55 8.81 7.36
N TYR A 95 1.31 8.88 8.43
CA TYR A 95 2.73 9.19 8.38
C TYR A 95 3.54 8.09 7.68
N ALA A 96 3.29 6.82 8.01
CA ALA A 96 3.94 5.69 7.35
C ALA A 96 3.63 5.68 5.84
N SER A 97 2.36 5.81 5.45
CA SER A 97 1.91 5.86 4.06
C SER A 97 2.54 7.03 3.29
N ALA A 98 2.54 8.24 3.87
CA ALA A 98 3.17 9.41 3.27
C ALA A 98 4.69 9.22 3.10
N THR A 99 5.35 8.57 4.06
CA THR A 99 6.80 8.27 3.97
C THR A 99 7.10 7.32 2.82
N ILE A 100 6.31 6.25 2.66
CA ILE A 100 6.46 5.30 1.55
C ILE A 100 6.18 6.00 0.22
N ALA A 101 5.12 6.80 0.13
CA ALA A 101 4.77 7.53 -1.08
C ALA A 101 5.86 8.54 -1.48
N GLN A 102 6.45 9.22 -0.49
CA GLN A 102 7.57 10.13 -0.72
C GLN A 102 8.85 9.39 -1.12
N ALA A 103 9.07 8.17 -0.66
CA ALA A 103 10.22 7.35 -1.06
C ALA A 103 10.06 6.85 -2.51
N LEU A 104 8.85 6.45 -2.90
CA LEU A 104 8.51 5.98 -4.24
C LEU A 104 8.13 7.11 -5.24
N ASN A 105 8.30 8.38 -4.84
CA ASN A 105 7.95 9.57 -5.62
C ASN A 105 6.55 9.50 -6.25
N THR A 106 5.55 9.15 -5.45
CA THR A 106 4.19 8.89 -5.91
C THR A 106 3.13 9.59 -5.06
N ARG A 107 1.88 9.51 -5.49
CA ARG A 107 0.74 10.12 -4.81
C ARG A 107 0.21 9.18 -3.73
N SER A 108 -0.36 9.75 -2.68
CA SER A 108 -0.99 8.98 -1.59
C SER A 108 -2.41 9.46 -1.28
N GLU A 109 -3.29 8.53 -0.90
CA GLU A 109 -4.64 8.82 -0.41
C GLU A 109 -5.01 7.90 0.76
N SER A 110 -5.99 8.28 1.59
CA SER A 110 -6.59 7.41 2.60
C SER A 110 -8.08 7.21 2.33
N THR A 111 -8.54 5.96 2.43
CA THR A 111 -9.94 5.55 2.24
C THR A 111 -10.42 4.74 3.45
N PRO A 112 -11.74 4.62 3.70
CA PRO A 112 -12.24 3.90 4.86
C PRO A 112 -12.17 2.37 4.74
N SER A 113 -12.03 1.82 3.53
CA SER A 113 -11.99 0.37 3.29
C SER A 113 -11.23 0.01 2.01
N LEU A 114 -10.98 -1.28 1.82
CA LEU A 114 -10.33 -1.84 0.64
C LEU A 114 -11.19 -1.60 -0.62
N GLU A 115 -12.50 -1.81 -0.54
CA GLU A 115 -13.42 -1.61 -1.66
C GLU A 115 -13.43 -0.15 -2.12
N VAL A 116 -13.40 0.80 -1.18
CA VAL A 116 -13.31 2.23 -1.52
C VAL A 116 -11.94 2.59 -2.07
N ALA A 117 -10.86 1.93 -1.61
CA ALA A 117 -9.52 2.10 -2.18
C ALA A 117 -9.47 1.65 -3.64
N LEU A 118 -10.05 0.48 -3.94
CA LEU A 118 -10.16 -0.09 -5.27
C LEU A 118 -10.99 0.81 -6.20
N ALA A 119 -12.15 1.29 -5.74
CA ALA A 119 -12.97 2.25 -6.48
C ALA A 119 -12.24 3.58 -6.73
N PHE A 120 -11.45 4.05 -5.75
CA PHE A 120 -10.65 5.26 -5.89
C PHE A 120 -9.59 5.10 -7.01
N ILE A 121 -8.83 4.01 -7.01
CA ILE A 121 -7.81 3.79 -8.05
C ILE A 121 -8.45 3.57 -9.42
N ALA A 122 -9.58 2.87 -9.52
CA ALA A 122 -10.32 2.68 -10.76
C ALA A 122 -10.79 4.00 -11.39
N ARG A 123 -11.12 4.99 -10.55
CA ARG A 123 -11.49 6.33 -11.03
C ARG A 123 -10.30 7.08 -11.65
N TRP A 124 -9.08 6.85 -11.16
CA TRP A 124 -7.87 7.53 -11.61
C TRP A 124 -7.12 6.78 -12.71
N ASP A 125 -7.23 5.46 -12.74
CA ASP A 125 -6.79 4.60 -13.83
C ASP A 125 -8.02 3.85 -14.38
N PRO A 126 -8.77 4.44 -15.33
CA PRO A 126 -9.98 3.86 -15.89
C PRO A 126 -9.78 2.50 -16.54
N SER A 127 -8.53 2.14 -16.89
CA SER A 127 -8.24 0.82 -17.44
C SER A 127 -8.35 -0.30 -16.40
N LEU A 128 -8.42 0.03 -15.11
CA LEU A 128 -8.64 -0.91 -14.01
C LEU A 128 -10.11 -1.18 -13.72
N ALA A 129 -11.03 -0.24 -14.02
CA ALA A 129 -12.41 -0.32 -13.55
C ALA A 129 -13.11 -1.64 -13.95
N PRO A 130 -13.02 -2.13 -15.20
CA PRO A 130 -13.64 -3.40 -15.58
C PRO A 130 -12.95 -4.63 -14.97
N LEU A 131 -11.67 -4.51 -14.57
CA LEU A 131 -10.87 -5.63 -14.07
C LEU A 131 -11.06 -5.83 -12.56
N ILE A 132 -11.26 -4.73 -11.83
CA ILE A 132 -11.48 -4.76 -10.38
C ILE A 132 -12.84 -5.38 -10.04
N GLU A 133 -13.86 -5.10 -10.83
CA GLU A 133 -15.21 -5.70 -10.68
C GLU A 133 -15.22 -7.23 -10.93
N LEU A 134 -14.20 -7.76 -11.60
CA LEU A 134 -14.07 -9.20 -11.93
C LEU A 134 -13.20 -9.97 -10.94
N ALA A 135 -12.56 -9.30 -9.98
CA ALA A 135 -11.55 -9.87 -9.10
C ALA A 135 -12.10 -10.44 -7.77
N GLU A 136 -13.40 -10.75 -7.71
CA GLU A 136 -14.07 -11.39 -6.54
C GLU A 136 -13.89 -12.92 -6.49
#